data_AF-A0AA86N967-F1
#
_entry.id   AF-A0AA86N967-F1
#
_cell.length_a   1.000
_cell.length_b   1.000
_cell.length_c   1.000
_cell.angle_alpha   90.00
_cell.angle_beta   90.00
_cell.angle_gamma   90.00
#
_symmetry.space_group_name_H-M   'P 1'
#
loop_
_entity.id
_entity.type
_entity.pdbx_description
1 polymer ?
#
loop_
_entity_poly.entity_id
_entity_poly.type
_entity_poly.pdbx_seq_one_letter_code
_entity_poly.pdbx_strand_id
1 'polypeptide(L)'
;MFQKIGLVINKVKCEGTDPSSGNTTGVIEFLGQNIGINSEPIAVQIQKQLQTRIKALQKYDIPKFYQYLIFKQCIIPSANYGPFLEASITETQLADAKDKYDYIDIMLAEAMEEILESDLPTKDLLDVMLLSKDDGGLDLITPGAYFDLMIQNRDMAFQDPTKVNKETRDFFSKNRHEFINSKQYPTNVKSEVKLGHCLDNFYQITNKGFQYLVDMRFNKKQKYVSLVYKM
;
A
#
# COMPACT_ATOMS: atom_id res chain seq x y z
N MET A 1 -36.15 -19.00 -10.16
CA MET A 1 -36.30 -17.79 -9.31
C MET A 1 -35.71 -16.56 -9.99
N PHE A 2 -34.43 -16.58 -10.42
CA PHE A 2 -33.78 -15.45 -11.11
C PHE A 2 -34.30 -15.13 -12.52
N GLN A 3 -34.73 -16.12 -13.29
CA GLN A 3 -35.34 -15.89 -14.62
C GLN A 3 -36.63 -15.07 -14.57
N LYS A 4 -37.36 -15.09 -13.44
CA LYS A 4 -38.60 -14.31 -13.25
C LYS A 4 -38.34 -12.80 -13.15
N ILE A 5 -37.09 -12.41 -12.91
CA ILE A 5 -36.63 -11.01 -12.90
C ILE A 5 -35.63 -10.72 -14.05
N GLY A 6 -35.61 -11.57 -15.08
CA GLY A 6 -34.77 -11.38 -16.26
C GLY A 6 -33.28 -11.67 -16.08
N LEU A 7 -32.87 -12.32 -14.98
CA LEU A 7 -31.47 -12.67 -14.73
C LEU A 7 -31.18 -14.14 -15.05
N VAL A 8 -30.00 -14.38 -15.65
CA VAL A 8 -29.50 -15.71 -15.98
C VAL A 8 -28.24 -15.99 -15.15
N ILE A 9 -28.20 -17.15 -14.50
CA ILE A 9 -27.04 -17.60 -13.73
C ILE A 9 -25.94 -18.03 -14.70
N ASN A 10 -24.72 -17.53 -14.51
CA ASN A 10 -23.56 -18.05 -15.20
C ASN A 10 -23.13 -19.37 -14.54
N LYS A 11 -23.48 -20.49 -15.18
CA LYS A 11 -23.20 -21.84 -14.64
C LYS A 11 -21.72 -22.13 -14.42
N VAL A 12 -20.83 -21.49 -15.19
CA VAL A 12 -19.37 -21.66 -15.05
C VAL A 12 -18.84 -20.94 -13.80
N LYS A 13 -19.47 -19.84 -13.39
CA LYS A 13 -19.08 -19.07 -12.19
C LYS A 13 -19.83 -19.48 -10.93
N CYS A 14 -20.90 -20.26 -11.07
CA CYS A 14 -21.79 -20.64 -9.98
C CYS A 14 -21.79 -22.16 -9.84
N GLU A 15 -20.70 -22.68 -9.28
CA GLU A 15 -20.49 -24.10 -9.01
C GLU A 15 -20.61 -24.39 -7.52
N GLY A 16 -21.01 -25.61 -7.19
CA GLY A 16 -20.99 -26.09 -5.81
C GLY A 16 -19.54 -26.25 -5.32
N THR A 17 -19.31 -25.92 -4.05
CA THR A 17 -17.99 -25.98 -3.42
C THR A 17 -17.80 -27.25 -2.59
N ASP A 18 -18.77 -28.16 -2.64
CA ASP A 18 -18.77 -29.40 -1.88
C ASP A 18 -17.68 -30.34 -2.45
N PRO A 19 -16.75 -30.85 -1.62
CA PRO A 19 -15.75 -31.83 -2.04
C PRO A 19 -16.36 -33.05 -2.76
N SER A 20 -17.61 -33.40 -2.46
CA SER A 20 -18.34 -34.51 -3.08
C SER A 20 -18.91 -34.20 -4.48
N SER A 21 -18.91 -32.93 -4.90
CA SER A 21 -19.43 -32.48 -6.20
C SER A 21 -18.39 -32.46 -7.34
N GLY A 22 -17.20 -33.04 -7.13
CA GLY A 22 -16.15 -33.15 -8.14
C GLY A 22 -15.22 -31.94 -8.23
N ASN A 23 -15.39 -30.94 -7.37
CA ASN A 23 -14.45 -29.84 -7.22
C ASN A 23 -13.34 -30.29 -6.23
N THR A 24 -12.22 -30.74 -6.78
CA THR A 24 -11.17 -31.51 -6.07
C THR A 24 -10.41 -30.75 -5.00
N THR A 25 -10.61 -29.43 -4.87
CA THR A 25 -9.89 -28.60 -3.88
C THR A 25 -10.78 -28.08 -2.75
N GLY A 26 -12.10 -27.95 -2.95
CA GLY A 26 -12.99 -27.29 -1.99
C GLY A 26 -12.63 -25.81 -1.72
N VAL A 27 -11.90 -25.17 -2.63
CA VAL A 27 -11.45 -23.77 -2.53
C VAL A 27 -12.25 -22.89 -3.49
N ILE A 28 -12.76 -21.74 -3.00
CA ILE A 28 -13.38 -20.69 -3.83
C ILE A 28 -12.62 -19.39 -3.74
N GLU A 29 -12.61 -18.63 -4.83
CA GLU A 29 -12.17 -17.23 -4.79
C GLU A 29 -13.37 -16.34 -4.46
N PHE A 30 -13.30 -15.61 -3.35
CA PHE A 30 -14.28 -14.60 -2.97
C PHE A 30 -13.57 -13.29 -2.71
N LEU A 31 -13.95 -12.24 -3.45
CA LEU A 31 -13.34 -10.91 -3.37
C LEU A 31 -11.80 -10.90 -3.53
N GLY A 32 -11.26 -11.85 -4.31
CA GLY A 32 -9.82 -11.96 -4.53
C GLY A 32 -9.07 -12.78 -3.48
N GLN A 33 -9.76 -13.35 -2.47
CA GLN A 33 -9.18 -14.27 -1.51
C GLN A 33 -9.63 -15.70 -1.81
N ASN A 34 -8.70 -16.66 -1.76
CA ASN A 34 -9.03 -18.07 -1.77
C ASN A 34 -9.57 -18.48 -0.38
N ILE A 35 -10.73 -19.11 -0.33
CA ILE A 35 -11.39 -19.60 0.89
C ILE A 35 -11.55 -21.12 0.74
N GLY A 36 -10.95 -21.89 1.63
CA GLY A 36 -11.05 -23.35 1.65
C GLY A 36 -9.94 -24.01 2.49
N ILE A 37 -9.83 -25.33 2.42
CA ILE A 37 -8.77 -26.08 3.13
C ILE A 37 -7.41 -25.75 2.48
N ASN A 38 -6.43 -25.32 3.28
CA ASN A 38 -5.10 -24.88 2.84
C ASN A 38 -5.07 -23.62 1.95
N SER A 39 -6.01 -22.69 2.10
CA SER A 39 -5.93 -21.41 1.40
C SER A 39 -4.69 -20.61 1.80
N GLU A 40 -3.92 -20.13 0.81
CA GLU A 40 -2.83 -19.19 1.03
C GLU A 40 -3.36 -17.81 1.46
N PRO A 41 -2.61 -17.03 2.27
CA PRO A 41 -2.94 -15.65 2.57
C PRO A 41 -3.05 -14.80 1.29
N ILE A 42 -4.01 -13.86 1.25
CA ILE A 42 -4.22 -12.94 0.10
C ILE A 42 -2.96 -12.12 -0.20
N ALA A 43 -2.11 -11.91 0.79
CA ALA A 43 -0.80 -11.27 0.67
C ALA A 43 0.05 -11.85 -0.48
N VAL A 44 0.01 -13.18 -0.71
CA VAL A 44 0.78 -13.82 -1.78
C VAL A 44 0.29 -13.38 -3.17
N GLN A 45 -1.03 -13.28 -3.35
CA GLN A 45 -1.62 -12.80 -4.60
C GLN A 45 -1.34 -11.31 -4.80
N ILE A 46 -1.42 -10.52 -3.73
CA ILE A 46 -1.10 -9.09 -3.75
C ILE A 46 0.36 -8.87 -4.14
N GLN A 47 1.31 -9.64 -3.61
CA GLN A 47 2.72 -9.57 -4.00
C GLN A 47 2.90 -9.75 -5.51
N LYS A 48 2.29 -10.80 -6.10
CA LYS A 48 2.37 -11.06 -7.55
C LYS A 48 1.79 -9.90 -8.38
N GLN A 49 0.64 -9.35 -7.95
CA GLN A 49 0.02 -8.22 -8.62
C GLN A 49 0.87 -6.95 -8.51
N LEU A 50 1.42 -6.68 -7.33
CA LEU A 50 2.31 -5.53 -7.09
C LEU A 50 3.58 -5.63 -7.93
N GLN A 51 4.25 -6.78 -7.97
CA GLN A 51 5.41 -6.98 -8.83
C GLN A 51 5.10 -6.64 -10.29
N THR A 52 3.93 -7.08 -10.79
CA THR A 52 3.48 -6.79 -12.14
C THR A 52 3.25 -5.28 -12.35
N ARG A 53 2.59 -4.62 -11.40
CA ARG A 53 2.28 -3.17 -11.46
C ARG A 53 3.54 -2.31 -11.36
N ILE A 54 4.46 -2.65 -10.46
CA ILE A 54 5.75 -1.96 -10.27
C ILE A 54 6.59 -2.10 -11.53
N LYS A 55 6.74 -3.33 -12.07
CA LYS A 55 7.44 -3.55 -13.35
C LYS A 55 6.82 -2.77 -14.50
N ALA A 56 5.50 -2.69 -14.56
CA ALA A 56 4.81 -1.88 -15.56
C ALA A 56 5.14 -0.40 -15.39
N LEU A 57 5.07 0.13 -14.17
CA LEU A 57 5.41 1.52 -13.86
C LEU A 57 6.83 1.88 -14.28
N GLN A 58 7.80 1.01 -13.97
CA GLN A 58 9.22 1.17 -14.30
C GLN A 58 9.49 1.08 -15.82
N LYS A 59 8.68 0.32 -16.56
CA LYS A 59 8.84 0.13 -18.00
C LYS A 59 8.38 1.33 -18.82
N TYR A 60 7.40 2.10 -18.33
CA TYR A 60 6.89 3.24 -19.07
C TYR A 60 7.82 4.44 -18.93
N ASP A 61 8.19 5.05 -20.07
CA ASP A 61 8.98 6.29 -20.11
C ASP A 61 8.10 7.50 -19.78
N ILE A 62 7.71 7.58 -18.50
CA ILE A 62 6.98 8.70 -17.94
C ILE A 62 7.85 9.45 -16.92
N PRO A 63 7.66 10.77 -16.78
CA PRO A 63 8.36 11.58 -15.78
C PRO A 63 8.28 10.97 -14.35
N LYS A 64 9.40 10.98 -13.61
CA LYS A 64 9.52 10.44 -12.23
C LYS A 64 8.46 10.97 -11.28
N PHE A 65 8.09 12.24 -11.43
CA PHE A 65 6.98 12.82 -10.66
C PHE A 65 5.64 12.09 -10.91
N TYR A 66 5.32 11.76 -12.17
CA TYR A 66 4.11 10.97 -12.47
C TYR A 66 4.25 9.52 -12.01
N GLN A 67 5.46 8.94 -12.03
CA GLN A 67 5.69 7.63 -11.43
C GLN A 67 5.36 7.65 -9.94
N TYR A 68 5.84 8.66 -9.20
CA TYR A 68 5.51 8.87 -7.80
C TYR A 68 4.00 9.00 -7.56
N LEU A 69 3.29 9.80 -8.37
CA LEU A 69 1.84 9.98 -8.23
C LEU A 69 1.07 8.67 -8.44
N ILE A 70 1.38 7.93 -9.51
CA ILE A 70 0.76 6.61 -9.78
C ILE A 70 1.09 5.63 -8.65
N PHE A 71 2.33 5.63 -8.18
CA PHE A 71 2.76 4.77 -7.08
C PHE A 71 1.95 5.03 -5.81
N LYS A 72 1.84 6.30 -5.41
CA LYS A 72 1.09 6.75 -4.23
C LYS A 72 -0.42 6.56 -4.34
N GLN A 73 -1.02 6.86 -5.49
CA GLN A 73 -2.48 6.91 -5.64
C GLN A 73 -3.09 5.59 -6.14
N CYS A 74 -2.29 4.75 -6.80
CA CYS A 74 -2.80 3.52 -7.41
C CYS A 74 -2.12 2.27 -6.86
N ILE A 75 -0.79 2.25 -6.80
CA ILE A 75 -0.06 1.01 -6.44
C ILE A 75 -0.20 0.70 -4.95
N ILE A 76 0.20 1.62 -4.06
CA ILE A 76 0.09 1.39 -2.61
C ILE A 76 -1.37 1.10 -2.17
N PRO A 77 -2.38 1.91 -2.54
CA PRO A 77 -3.75 1.67 -2.10
C PRO A 77 -4.31 0.32 -2.59
N SER A 78 -3.83 -0.16 -3.73
CA SER A 78 -4.23 -1.47 -4.28
C SER A 78 -3.69 -2.66 -3.50
N ALA A 79 -2.84 -2.47 -2.49
CA ALA A 79 -2.38 -3.52 -1.59
C ALA A 79 -2.99 -3.40 -0.19
N ASN A 80 -3.40 -2.20 0.20
CA ASN A 80 -3.94 -1.91 1.53
C ASN A 80 -5.29 -2.57 1.84
N TYR A 81 -6.00 -3.08 0.83
CA TYR A 81 -7.23 -3.84 1.05
C TYR A 81 -6.98 -5.25 1.61
N GLY A 82 -5.77 -5.80 1.39
CA GLY A 82 -5.43 -7.18 1.73
C GLY A 82 -5.63 -7.52 3.20
N PRO A 83 -4.97 -6.81 4.14
CA PRO A 83 -5.09 -7.12 5.57
C PRO A 83 -6.53 -7.05 6.09
N PHE A 84 -7.39 -6.24 5.46
CA PHE A 84 -8.81 -6.16 5.81
C PHE A 84 -9.63 -7.35 5.29
N LEU A 85 -9.34 -7.83 4.08
CA LEU A 85 -10.06 -8.97 3.48
C LEU A 85 -9.61 -10.32 4.01
N GLU A 86 -8.50 -10.37 4.74
CA GLU A 86 -7.94 -11.60 5.25
C GLU A 86 -8.83 -12.17 6.38
N ALA A 87 -10.00 -12.73 6.04
CA ALA A 87 -11.06 -13.09 6.99
C ALA A 87 -10.88 -14.47 7.64
N SER A 88 -9.87 -15.23 7.20
CA SER A 88 -9.70 -16.67 7.47
C SER A 88 -8.34 -17.03 8.09
N ILE A 89 -7.55 -16.05 8.53
CA ILE A 89 -6.26 -16.33 9.18
C ILE A 89 -6.52 -16.94 10.56
N THR A 90 -5.98 -18.12 10.82
CA THR A 90 -5.87 -18.64 12.18
C THR A 90 -4.82 -17.86 12.97
N GLU A 91 -4.86 -17.87 14.30
CA GLU A 91 -3.79 -17.25 15.12
C GLU A 91 -2.39 -17.76 14.72
N THR A 92 -2.29 -19.03 14.32
CA THR A 92 -1.05 -19.67 13.86
C THR A 92 -0.56 -19.17 12.49
N GLN A 93 -1.43 -18.58 11.67
CA GLN A 93 -1.09 -18.04 10.35
C GLN A 93 -0.85 -16.52 10.40
N LEU A 94 -1.12 -15.86 11.52
CA LEU A 94 -1.00 -14.41 11.65
C LEU A 94 0.43 -13.91 11.44
N ALA A 95 1.41 -14.60 12.03
CA ALA A 95 2.83 -14.27 11.88
C ALA A 95 3.29 -14.43 10.42
N ASP A 96 2.91 -15.54 9.78
CA ASP A 96 3.24 -15.80 8.37
C ASP A 96 2.57 -14.78 7.42
N ALA A 97 1.34 -14.36 7.71
CA ALA A 97 0.69 -13.28 6.97
C ALA A 97 1.42 -11.94 7.18
N LYS A 98 1.81 -11.60 8.42
CA LYS A 98 2.56 -10.39 8.74
C LYS A 98 3.89 -10.33 7.98
N ASP A 99 4.66 -11.41 7.98
CA ASP A 99 5.94 -11.49 7.26
C ASP A 99 5.75 -11.23 5.75
N LYS A 100 4.66 -11.74 5.17
CA LYS A 100 4.33 -11.49 3.76
C LYS A 100 3.96 -10.04 3.47
N TYR A 101 3.27 -9.36 4.40
CA TYR A 101 2.98 -7.93 4.26
C TYR A 101 4.20 -7.05 4.50
N ASP A 102 5.09 -7.43 5.41
CA ASP A 102 6.37 -6.74 5.59
C ASP A 102 7.27 -6.87 4.36
N TYR A 103 7.23 -8.01 3.69
CA TYR A 103 7.89 -8.17 2.40
C TYR A 103 7.27 -7.26 1.31
N ILE A 104 5.95 -7.04 1.32
CA ILE A 104 5.32 -6.05 0.44
C ILE A 104 5.86 -4.66 0.71
N ASP A 105 6.02 -4.27 1.98
CA ASP A 105 6.57 -2.96 2.36
C ASP A 105 8.01 -2.77 1.85
N ILE A 106 8.82 -3.83 1.90
CA ILE A 106 10.17 -3.84 1.31
C ILE A 106 10.11 -3.60 -0.20
N MET A 107 9.27 -4.35 -0.93
CA MET A 107 9.11 -4.15 -2.38
C MET A 107 8.66 -2.73 -2.75
N LEU A 108 7.78 -2.15 -1.93
CA LEU A 108 7.30 -0.78 -2.12
C LEU A 108 8.43 0.24 -1.86
N ALA A 109 9.26 0.01 -0.83
CA ALA A 109 10.42 0.84 -0.56
C ALA A 109 11.46 0.77 -1.68
N GLU A 110 11.79 -0.42 -2.19
CA GLU A 110 12.71 -0.59 -3.33
C GLU A 110 12.18 0.13 -4.59
N ALA A 111 10.88 0.02 -4.89
CA ALA A 111 10.28 0.76 -6.00
C ALA A 111 10.34 2.28 -5.78
N MET A 112 10.15 2.75 -4.55
CA MET A 112 10.29 4.16 -4.19
C MET A 112 11.74 4.64 -4.32
N GLU A 113 12.72 3.78 -4.02
CA GLU A 113 14.15 4.07 -4.14
C GLU A 113 14.48 4.45 -5.58
N GLU A 114 13.98 3.67 -6.55
CA GLU A 114 14.14 3.95 -7.97
C GLU A 114 13.39 5.21 -8.43
N ILE A 115 12.19 5.46 -7.89
CA ILE A 115 11.39 6.64 -8.25
C ILE A 115 12.07 7.92 -7.75
N LEU A 116 12.58 7.90 -6.51
CA LEU A 116 13.27 9.02 -5.90
C LEU A 116 14.75 9.07 -6.28
N GLU A 117 15.29 8.08 -6.97
CA GLU A 117 16.73 7.94 -7.20
C GLU A 117 17.51 8.11 -5.88
N SER A 118 17.01 7.50 -4.81
CA SER A 118 17.58 7.57 -3.45
C SER A 118 18.70 6.55 -3.28
N ASP A 119 19.70 6.85 -2.43
CA ASP A 119 20.75 5.89 -2.05
C ASP A 119 20.58 5.44 -0.59
N LEU A 120 19.41 5.72 0.00
CA LEU A 120 19.12 5.35 1.38
C LEU A 120 18.94 3.83 1.50
N PRO A 121 19.38 3.22 2.61
CA PRO A 121 18.97 1.86 2.94
C PRO A 121 17.45 1.73 2.92
N THR A 122 16.95 0.59 2.44
CA THR A 122 15.50 0.32 2.30
C THR A 122 14.71 0.58 3.57
N LYS A 123 15.28 0.27 4.74
CA LYS A 123 14.66 0.54 6.04
C LYS A 123 14.46 2.03 6.31
N ASP A 124 15.47 2.84 6.04
CA ASP A 124 15.42 4.30 6.26
C ASP A 124 14.45 4.94 5.26
N LEU A 125 14.39 4.41 4.03
CA LEU A 125 13.43 4.84 3.04
C LEU A 125 11.99 4.49 3.42
N LEU A 126 11.76 3.31 3.97
CA LEU A 126 10.45 2.92 4.51
C LEU A 126 10.03 3.86 5.65
N ASP A 127 10.96 4.23 6.55
CA ASP A 127 10.68 5.23 7.59
C ASP A 127 10.29 6.59 6.99
N VAL A 128 10.98 7.06 5.95
CA VAL A 128 10.63 8.31 5.22
C VAL A 128 9.25 8.21 4.55
N MET A 129 8.90 7.05 4.00
CA MET A 129 7.59 6.82 3.39
C MET A 129 6.46 6.96 4.42
N LEU A 130 6.65 6.40 5.62
CA LEU A 130 5.65 6.36 6.68
C LEU A 130 5.57 7.67 7.48
N LEU A 131 6.66 8.43 7.56
CA LEU A 131 6.76 9.67 8.32
C LEU A 131 5.77 10.74 7.83
N SER A 132 5.30 11.59 8.76
CA SER A 132 4.41 12.71 8.47
C SER A 132 5.01 13.68 7.44
N LYS A 133 4.17 14.36 6.66
CA LYS A 133 4.63 15.41 5.73
C LYS A 133 5.21 16.61 6.47
N ASP A 134 4.71 16.91 7.67
CA ASP A 134 5.16 18.03 8.49
C ASP A 134 6.62 17.89 8.92
N ASP A 135 7.09 16.65 9.05
CA ASP A 135 8.46 16.25 9.35
C ASP A 135 9.28 15.91 8.08
N GLY A 136 8.71 16.14 6.90
CA GLY A 136 9.36 15.90 5.61
C GLY A 136 9.40 14.44 5.16
N GLY A 137 8.49 13.61 5.70
CA GLY A 137 8.12 12.31 5.17
C GLY A 137 7.07 12.39 4.04
N LEU A 138 6.54 11.25 3.62
CA LEU A 138 5.61 11.14 2.49
C LEU A 138 4.16 10.82 2.91
N ASP A 139 3.92 10.48 4.18
CA ASP A 139 2.60 10.12 4.73
C ASP A 139 1.93 9.04 3.86
N LEU A 140 2.67 7.96 3.62
CA LEU A 140 2.20 6.78 2.91
C LEU A 140 1.76 5.73 3.92
N ILE A 141 0.66 5.05 3.60
CA ILE A 141 0.14 3.94 4.40
C ILE A 141 0.54 2.65 3.67
N THR A 142 1.47 1.89 4.23
CA THR A 142 1.87 0.60 3.67
C THR A 142 1.17 -0.56 4.39
N PRO A 143 0.90 -1.68 3.72
CA PRO A 143 0.07 -2.74 4.28
C PRO A 143 0.75 -3.49 5.44
N GLY A 144 2.08 -3.65 5.45
CA GLY A 144 2.82 -4.28 6.55
C GLY A 144 2.83 -3.42 7.81
N ALA A 145 3.15 -2.13 7.67
CA ALA A 145 3.17 -1.18 8.79
C ALA A 145 1.81 -1.00 9.47
N TYR A 146 0.72 -1.19 8.74
CA TYR A 146 -0.66 -1.06 9.22
C TYR A 146 -1.35 -2.39 9.50
N PHE A 147 -0.69 -3.53 9.28
CA PHE A 147 -1.31 -4.86 9.35
C PHE A 147 -2.03 -5.10 10.68
N ASP A 148 -1.33 -4.92 11.80
CA ASP A 148 -1.89 -5.20 13.14
C ASP A 148 -3.12 -4.35 13.43
N LEU A 149 -3.09 -3.07 13.04
CA LEU A 149 -4.22 -2.16 13.17
C LEU A 149 -5.40 -2.63 12.31
N MET A 150 -5.16 -3.03 11.05
CA MET A 150 -6.23 -3.50 10.17
C MET A 150 -6.88 -4.80 10.68
N ILE A 151 -6.09 -5.72 11.22
CA ILE A 151 -6.59 -6.98 11.81
C ILE A 151 -7.42 -6.71 13.06
N GLN A 152 -6.94 -5.88 13.98
CA GLN A 152 -7.70 -5.49 15.17
C GLN A 152 -9.06 -4.88 14.81
N ASN A 153 -9.07 -4.02 13.78
CA ASN A 153 -10.30 -3.37 13.32
C ASN A 153 -11.27 -4.34 12.66
N ARG A 154 -10.74 -5.26 11.85
CA ARG A 154 -11.52 -6.34 11.25
C ARG A 154 -12.24 -7.13 12.34
N ASP A 155 -11.53 -7.51 13.39
CA ASP A 155 -12.08 -8.29 14.50
C ASP A 155 -13.15 -7.51 15.26
N MET A 156 -12.94 -6.22 15.51
CA MET A 156 -13.96 -5.33 16.08
C MET A 156 -15.20 -5.21 15.19
N ALA A 157 -15.02 -5.10 13.87
CA ALA A 157 -16.11 -4.99 12.90
C ALA A 157 -16.96 -6.27 12.83
N PHE A 158 -16.35 -7.45 12.99
CA PHE A 158 -17.07 -8.72 13.07
C PHE A 158 -17.85 -8.88 14.38
N GLN A 159 -17.40 -8.27 15.47
CA GLN A 159 -18.07 -8.35 16.78
C GLN A 159 -19.32 -7.45 16.86
N ASP A 160 -19.33 -6.28 16.21
CA ASP A 160 -20.49 -5.37 16.20
C ASP A 160 -20.81 -4.86 14.77
N PRO A 161 -21.63 -5.60 14.00
CA PRO A 161 -21.99 -5.27 12.62
C PRO A 161 -22.71 -3.92 12.45
N THR A 162 -23.29 -3.36 13.52
CA THR A 162 -24.10 -2.12 13.44
C THR A 162 -23.27 -0.85 13.34
N LYS A 163 -21.97 -0.94 13.62
CA LYS A 163 -21.01 0.18 13.58
C LYS A 163 -20.21 0.29 12.27
N VAL A 164 -20.36 -0.69 11.38
CA VAL A 164 -19.35 -1.07 10.38
C VAL A 164 -19.09 -0.08 9.25
N ASN A 165 -19.97 0.88 8.94
CA ASN A 165 -19.76 1.74 7.75
C ASN A 165 -19.32 3.17 8.04
N LYS A 166 -19.91 3.83 9.04
CA LYS A 166 -19.52 5.22 9.38
C LYS A 166 -18.35 5.23 10.34
N GLU A 167 -18.42 4.42 11.40
CA GLU A 167 -17.36 4.37 12.40
C GLU A 167 -16.10 3.76 11.79
N THR A 168 -16.16 2.71 10.98
CA THR A 168 -14.96 2.17 10.32
C THR A 168 -14.26 3.20 9.42
N ARG A 169 -15.00 4.01 8.66
CA ARG A 169 -14.40 5.05 7.80
C ARG A 169 -13.77 6.18 8.63
N ASP A 170 -14.50 6.68 9.62
CA ASP A 170 -14.03 7.75 10.50
C ASP A 170 -12.88 7.24 11.39
N PHE A 171 -12.92 5.96 11.77
CA PHE A 171 -11.88 5.23 12.48
C PHE A 171 -10.64 5.07 11.60
N PHE A 172 -10.74 4.71 10.31
CA PHE A 172 -9.59 4.67 9.42
C PHE A 172 -8.98 6.05 9.25
N SER A 173 -9.79 7.10 9.08
CA SER A 173 -9.26 8.47 8.98
C SER A 173 -8.59 8.92 10.28
N LYS A 174 -9.20 8.63 11.43
CA LYS A 174 -8.73 9.02 12.76
C LYS A 174 -7.50 8.22 13.19
N ASN A 175 -7.54 6.89 13.09
CA ASN A 175 -6.44 6.02 13.45
C ASN A 175 -5.29 6.08 12.45
N ARG A 176 -5.54 6.40 11.18
CA ARG A 176 -4.46 6.80 10.27
C ARG A 176 -3.73 8.02 10.83
N HIS A 177 -4.48 9.08 11.13
CA HIS A 177 -3.89 10.32 11.64
C HIS A 177 -3.19 10.08 12.99
N GLU A 178 -3.81 9.33 13.90
CA GLU A 178 -3.22 8.94 15.18
C GLU A 178 -2.02 8.01 15.00
N PHE A 179 -2.02 7.05 14.07
CA PHE A 179 -0.87 6.18 13.80
C PHE A 179 0.33 7.00 13.30
N ILE A 180 0.12 7.88 12.32
CA ILE A 180 1.17 8.76 11.79
C ILE A 180 1.71 9.67 12.88
N ASN A 181 0.84 10.18 13.75
CA ASN A 181 1.22 11.10 14.83
C ASN A 181 1.76 10.39 16.09
N SER A 182 1.42 9.12 16.33
CA SER A 182 1.77 8.35 17.54
C SER A 182 3.07 7.58 17.39
N LYS A 183 3.41 7.12 16.18
CA LYS A 183 4.76 6.62 15.92
C LYS A 183 5.70 7.82 15.94
N GLN A 184 6.34 8.03 17.09
CA GLN A 184 7.56 8.80 17.23
C GLN A 184 8.67 8.11 16.42
N TYR A 185 8.57 8.13 15.09
CA TYR A 185 9.71 7.90 14.23
C TYR A 185 10.80 8.88 14.69
N PRO A 186 12.07 8.45 14.74
CA PRO A 186 13.13 9.21 15.40
C PRO A 186 13.10 10.68 14.98
N THR A 187 12.73 11.55 15.93
CA THR A 187 12.56 13.01 15.78
C THR A 187 13.84 13.74 15.37
N ASN A 188 14.93 13.01 15.14
CA ASN A 188 16.23 13.52 14.76
C ASN A 188 16.37 13.78 13.26
N VAL A 189 15.37 13.44 12.44
CA VAL A 189 15.35 13.82 11.02
C VAL A 189 14.41 15.01 10.79
N LYS A 190 14.63 16.12 11.52
CA LYS A 190 14.11 17.42 11.09
C LYS A 190 14.82 17.81 9.81
N SER A 191 14.27 17.40 8.67
CA SER A 191 14.72 17.96 7.40
C SER A 191 14.23 19.38 7.30
N GLU A 192 15.11 20.30 6.90
CA GLU A 192 14.72 21.62 6.44
C GLU A 192 13.78 21.54 5.22
N VAL A 193 13.78 20.41 4.51
CA VAL A 193 13.04 20.18 3.27
C VAL A 193 11.84 19.28 3.56
N LYS A 194 10.64 19.86 3.62
CA LYS A 194 9.38 19.15 3.82
C LYS A 194 8.89 18.48 2.54
N LEU A 195 9.63 17.49 2.04
CA LEU A 195 9.43 16.86 0.73
C LEU A 195 7.96 16.49 0.46
N GLY A 196 7.29 15.75 1.36
CA GLY A 196 5.89 15.36 1.17
C GLY A 196 4.91 16.52 1.08
N HIS A 197 5.16 17.63 1.77
CA HIS A 197 4.37 18.88 1.63
C HIS A 197 4.59 19.51 0.26
N CYS A 198 5.83 19.55 -0.22
CA CYS A 198 6.14 20.12 -1.53
C CYS A 198 5.53 19.30 -2.67
N LEU A 199 5.60 17.96 -2.57
CA LEU A 199 5.11 17.05 -3.62
C LEU A 199 3.58 17.03 -3.75
N ASP A 200 2.84 17.26 -2.65
CA ASP A 200 1.37 17.23 -2.68
C ASP A 200 0.72 18.55 -3.06
N ASN A 201 1.42 19.68 -2.89
CA ASN A 201 0.83 21.02 -3.10
C ASN A 201 0.95 21.55 -4.53
N PHE A 202 1.69 20.92 -5.45
CA PHE A 202 1.93 21.49 -6.79
C PHE A 202 1.74 20.48 -7.94
N TYR A 203 0.74 20.74 -8.78
CA TYR A 203 0.51 20.06 -10.05
C TYR A 203 1.56 20.38 -11.15
N GLN A 204 2.49 21.29 -10.90
CA GLN A 204 3.44 21.82 -11.91
C GLN A 204 4.90 21.46 -11.65
N ILE A 205 5.18 20.53 -10.75
CA ILE A 205 6.56 20.10 -10.51
C ILE A 205 7.04 19.33 -11.75
N THR A 206 7.90 19.98 -12.53
CA THR A 206 8.66 19.29 -13.58
C THR A 206 9.65 18.30 -12.95
N ASN A 207 10.12 17.32 -13.72
CA ASN A 207 11.13 16.36 -13.23
C ASN A 207 12.36 17.02 -12.59
N LYS A 208 12.81 18.17 -13.11
CA LYS A 208 13.96 18.88 -12.54
C LYS A 208 13.65 19.44 -11.15
N GLY A 209 12.45 19.96 -10.93
CA GLY A 209 12.00 20.43 -9.62
C GLY A 209 11.80 19.29 -8.63
N PHE A 210 11.25 18.16 -9.10
CA PHE A 210 11.13 16.94 -8.31
C PHE A 210 12.49 16.47 -7.82
N GLN A 211 13.44 16.32 -8.75
CA GLN A 211 14.80 15.86 -8.44
C GLN A 211 15.53 16.83 -7.51
N TYR A 212 15.35 18.14 -7.69
CA TYR A 212 15.94 19.13 -6.78
C TYR A 212 15.46 18.97 -5.33
N LEU A 213 14.15 18.77 -5.12
CA LEU A 213 13.59 18.59 -3.77
C LEU A 213 14.08 17.29 -3.11
N VAL A 214 14.14 16.22 -3.89
CA VAL A 214 14.69 14.92 -3.49
C VAL A 214 16.17 15.06 -3.10
N ASP A 215 17.00 15.65 -3.96
CA ASP A 215 18.44 15.80 -3.72
C ASP A 215 18.70 16.68 -2.49
N MET A 216 17.89 17.71 -2.27
CA MET A 216 17.96 18.54 -1.07
C MET A 216 17.59 17.76 0.20
N ARG A 217 16.55 16.91 0.16
CA ARG A 217 16.13 16.07 1.30
C ARG A 217 17.20 15.06 1.70
N PHE A 218 17.86 14.46 0.72
CA PHE A 218 18.85 13.40 0.90
C PHE A 218 20.31 13.89 0.82
N ASN A 219 20.53 15.21 0.92
CA ASN A 219 21.85 15.84 0.91
C ASN A 219 22.75 15.52 -0.31
N LYS A 220 22.15 15.24 -1.48
CA LYS A 220 22.87 14.92 -2.73
C LYS A 220 23.38 16.17 -3.49
N LYS A 221 23.77 17.24 -2.77
CA LYS A 221 23.97 18.64 -3.23
C LYS A 221 24.93 18.88 -4.42
N GLN A 222 25.60 17.89 -4.98
CA GLN A 222 26.70 18.10 -5.94
C GLN A 222 26.27 18.45 -7.38
N LYS A 223 25.01 18.28 -7.79
CA LYS A 223 24.62 18.44 -9.22
C LYS A 223 24.06 19.81 -9.65
N TYR A 224 23.61 20.67 -8.73
CA TYR A 224 22.79 21.85 -9.08
C TYR A 224 23.52 23.21 -9.06
N VAL A 225 24.80 23.26 -8.66
CA VAL A 225 25.57 24.51 -8.56
C VAL A 225 25.74 25.23 -9.92
N SER A 226 25.53 24.53 -11.05
CA SER A 226 25.64 25.10 -12.39
C SER A 226 24.37 25.75 -12.96
N LEU A 227 23.20 25.55 -12.33
CA LEU A 227 21.92 26.08 -12.85
C LEU A 227 21.59 27.49 -12.35
N VAL A 228 22.22 27.95 -11.27
CA VAL A 228 21.95 29.28 -10.68
C VAL A 228 22.79 30.40 -11.31
N TYR A 229 23.80 30.08 -12.14
CA TYR A 229 24.66 31.07 -12.80
C TYR A 229 24.36 31.30 -14.30
N LYS A 230 23.19 30.85 -14.79
CA LYS A 230 22.73 31.10 -16.17
C LYS A 230 21.27 31.56 -16.26
N MET A 231 20.86 32.48 -15.38
CA MET A 231 19.75 33.40 -15.62
C MET A 231 20.30 34.82 -15.69
#